data_AF-A0A5C7MB02-F1
#
_entry.id   AF-A0A5C7MB02-F1
#
_cell.length_a   1.000
_cell.length_b   1.000
_cell.length_c   1.000
_cell.angle_alpha   90.00
_cell.angle_beta   90.00
_cell.angle_gamma   90.00
#
_symmetry.space_group_name_H-M   'P 1'
#
loop_
_entity.id
_entity.type
_entity.pdbx_description
1 polymer ?
#
loop_
_entity_poly.entity_id
_entity_poly.type
_entity_poly.pdbx_seq_one_letter_code
_entity_poly.pdbx_strand_id
1 'polypeptide(L)'
;MTRVLDAAVIAELDGVVLTPVILTEMFFTSGTLRLWSGYGTLNWDGNAYTGAGFLLGFSGVEETSDLSVPSAKFSLSGVSNSILALALAEDYQGKKIICRGAFLDPAGAMIGAPYVVFAGKMDVMEIQDDGTTCAVGVNAESDLVDLQTVRSSYYTAEDQKTRFPDDKGLDFIATISDVQINWGVGVTDAV
;
A
#
# COMPACT_ATOMS: atom_id res chain seq x y z
N MET A 1 7.95 -20.00 -3.77
CA MET A 1 7.98 -20.56 -2.40
C MET A 1 6.56 -20.78 -1.96
N THR A 2 6.23 -21.92 -1.38
CA THR A 2 4.87 -22.21 -0.91
C THR A 2 4.63 -21.48 0.40
N ARG A 3 3.51 -20.79 0.49
CA ARG A 3 3.06 -20.12 1.71
C ARG A 3 2.79 -21.15 2.81
N VAL A 4 3.32 -20.91 4.01
CA VAL A 4 2.98 -21.73 5.18
C VAL A 4 1.60 -21.33 5.69
N LEU A 5 0.66 -22.27 5.68
CA LEU A 5 -0.66 -22.12 6.27
C LEU A 5 -0.70 -22.79 7.64
N ASP A 6 -1.54 -22.25 8.52
CA ASP A 6 -1.74 -22.82 9.86
C ASP A 6 -2.42 -24.20 9.76
N ALA A 7 -2.04 -25.12 10.66
CA ALA A 7 -2.53 -26.50 10.60
C ALA A 7 -4.05 -26.60 10.79
N ALA A 8 -4.64 -25.72 11.61
CA ALA A 8 -6.09 -25.67 11.79
C ALA A 8 -6.80 -25.16 10.53
N VAL A 9 -6.20 -24.21 9.82
CA VAL A 9 -6.72 -23.71 8.54
C VAL A 9 -6.68 -24.80 7.48
N ILE A 10 -5.59 -25.57 7.39
CA ILE A 10 -5.48 -26.70 6.45
C ILE A 10 -6.58 -27.74 6.73
N ALA A 11 -6.81 -28.07 8.00
CA ALA A 11 -7.85 -29.03 8.39
C ALA A 11 -9.27 -28.54 8.01
N GLU A 12 -9.53 -27.24 8.12
CA GLU A 12 -10.81 -26.66 7.72
C GLU A 12 -10.98 -26.65 6.20
N LEU A 13 -9.90 -26.39 5.43
CA LEU A 13 -9.90 -26.50 3.97
C LEU A 13 -10.26 -27.90 3.47
N ASP A 14 -9.89 -28.95 4.19
CA ASP A 14 -10.26 -30.34 3.90
C ASP A 14 -11.69 -30.69 4.34
N GLY A 15 -12.38 -29.77 5.03
CA GLY A 15 -13.74 -29.93 5.53
C GLY A 15 -14.83 -29.89 4.44
N VAL A 16 -16.03 -30.36 4.80
CA VAL A 16 -17.19 -30.39 3.90
C VAL A 16 -17.91 -29.04 3.83
N VAL A 17 -17.85 -28.26 4.90
CA VAL A 17 -18.49 -26.94 5.03
C VAL A 17 -17.40 -25.94 5.35
N LEU A 18 -17.38 -24.84 4.60
CA LEU A 18 -16.38 -23.78 4.72
C LEU A 18 -17.08 -22.45 4.90
N THR A 19 -16.63 -21.68 5.88
CA THR A 19 -17.10 -20.32 6.15
C THR A 19 -15.96 -19.31 5.99
N PRO A 20 -15.52 -19.03 4.74
CA PRO A 20 -14.43 -18.10 4.50
C PRO A 20 -14.88 -16.67 4.77
N VAL A 21 -14.02 -15.89 5.41
CA VAL A 21 -14.21 -14.47 5.65
C VAL A 21 -12.95 -13.69 5.29
N ILE A 22 -13.16 -12.43 4.92
CA ILE A 22 -12.08 -11.49 4.62
C ILE A 22 -12.01 -10.47 5.75
N LEU A 23 -10.79 -10.20 6.21
CA LEU A 23 -10.47 -9.12 7.13
C LEU A 23 -9.60 -8.10 6.40
N THR A 24 -9.98 -6.83 6.48
CA THR A 24 -9.26 -5.72 5.85
C THR A 24 -8.85 -4.72 6.90
N GLU A 25 -7.56 -4.38 6.92
CA GLU A 25 -6.94 -3.39 7.80
C GLU A 25 -6.35 -2.27 6.95
N MET A 26 -6.84 -1.05 7.14
CA MET A 26 -6.34 0.15 6.47
C MET A 26 -5.71 1.07 7.52
N PHE A 27 -4.43 1.38 7.36
CA PHE A 27 -3.66 2.12 8.35
C PHE A 27 -3.62 3.62 8.01
N PHE A 28 -4.72 4.32 8.24
CA PHE A 28 -4.78 5.77 8.06
C PHE A 28 -3.95 6.52 9.11
N THR A 29 -3.74 7.82 8.89
CA THR A 29 -2.95 8.66 9.78
C THR A 29 -3.69 8.95 11.09
N SER A 30 -5.01 9.14 11.04
CA SER A 30 -5.86 9.35 12.21
C SER A 30 -6.19 8.07 12.99
N GLY A 31 -6.01 6.89 12.39
CA GLY A 31 -6.29 5.62 13.03
C GLY A 31 -6.39 4.45 12.06
N THR A 32 -6.49 3.24 12.59
CA THR A 32 -6.64 2.03 11.79
C THR A 32 -8.12 1.68 11.60
N LEU A 33 -8.57 1.64 10.35
CA LEU A 33 -9.88 1.13 10.00
C LEU A 33 -9.79 -0.39 9.84
N ARG A 34 -10.66 -1.11 10.57
CA ARG A 34 -10.72 -2.58 10.57
C ARG A 34 -12.10 -3.04 10.17
N LEU A 35 -12.19 -3.71 9.03
CA LEU A 35 -13.43 -4.21 8.46
C LEU A 35 -13.36 -5.72 8.24
N TRP A 36 -14.50 -6.39 8.28
CA TRP A 36 -14.60 -7.78 7.84
C TRP A 36 -15.88 -8.04 7.06
N SER A 37 -15.88 -9.09 6.24
CA SER A 37 -16.95 -9.40 5.28
C SER A 37 -18.25 -9.98 5.88
N GLY A 38 -18.34 -10.13 7.20
CA GLY A 38 -19.55 -10.60 7.88
C GLY A 38 -20.29 -9.51 8.64
N TYR A 39 -21.17 -9.91 9.55
CA TYR A 39 -22.05 -9.02 10.30
C TYR A 39 -21.68 -8.96 11.78
N GLY A 40 -21.76 -7.76 12.36
CA GLY A 40 -21.43 -7.54 13.76
C GLY A 40 -19.94 -7.32 13.99
N THR A 41 -19.50 -7.41 15.24
CA THR A 41 -18.10 -7.20 15.60
C THR A 41 -17.38 -8.53 15.73
N LEU A 42 -16.28 -8.70 14.99
CA LEU A 42 -15.39 -9.85 15.12
C LEU A 42 -14.15 -9.42 15.88
N ASN A 43 -13.81 -10.12 16.97
CA ASN A 43 -12.61 -9.84 17.74
C ASN A 43 -11.50 -10.81 17.35
N TRP A 44 -10.37 -10.28 16.91
CA TRP A 44 -9.19 -11.07 16.59
C TRP A 44 -7.90 -10.32 16.93
N ASP A 45 -6.93 -11.04 17.49
CA ASP A 45 -5.63 -10.48 17.91
C ASP A 45 -5.74 -9.22 18.79
N GLY A 46 -6.73 -9.20 19.69
CA GLY A 46 -7.02 -8.05 20.56
C GLY A 46 -7.67 -6.85 19.86
N ASN A 47 -7.97 -6.96 18.56
CA ASN A 47 -8.58 -5.90 17.77
C ASN A 47 -10.04 -6.23 17.41
N ALA A 48 -10.91 -5.23 17.46
CA ALA A 48 -12.29 -5.33 17.02
C ALA A 48 -12.41 -4.94 15.54
N TYR A 49 -12.98 -5.85 14.73
CA TYR A 49 -13.29 -5.64 13.32
C TYR A 49 -14.78 -5.36 13.17
N THR A 50 -15.10 -4.29 12.45
CA THR A 50 -16.48 -3.91 12.18
C THR A 50 -17.01 -4.65 10.96
N GLY A 51 -18.15 -5.31 11.10
CA GLY A 51 -18.78 -6.07 10.02
C GLY A 51 -19.37 -5.16 8.96
N ALA A 52 -18.83 -5.26 7.75
CA ALA A 52 -19.34 -4.56 6.58
C ALA A 52 -20.29 -5.43 5.75
N GLY A 53 -20.34 -6.74 5.99
CA GLY A 53 -21.20 -7.67 5.27
C GLY A 53 -21.02 -7.57 3.76
N PHE A 54 -22.12 -7.56 3.02
CA PHE A 54 -22.15 -7.40 1.56
C PHE A 54 -21.64 -6.05 1.05
N LEU A 55 -21.42 -5.07 1.92
CA LEU A 55 -20.96 -3.75 1.51
C LEU A 55 -19.47 -3.77 1.15
N LEU A 56 -18.70 -4.72 1.68
CA LEU A 56 -17.27 -4.86 1.41
C LEU A 56 -17.04 -5.71 0.16
N GLY A 57 -16.57 -5.07 -0.90
CA GLY A 57 -16.09 -5.71 -2.11
C GLY A 57 -14.56 -5.80 -2.13
N PHE A 58 -14.06 -6.89 -2.70
CA PHE A 58 -12.64 -7.15 -2.88
C PHE A 58 -12.43 -7.79 -4.25
N SER A 59 -11.57 -7.19 -5.07
CA SER A 59 -11.29 -7.68 -6.43
C SER A 59 -9.87 -7.34 -6.88
N GLY A 60 -9.45 -7.93 -8.00
CA GLY A 60 -8.16 -7.63 -8.65
C GLY A 60 -6.96 -8.39 -8.09
N VAL A 61 -7.13 -9.24 -7.07
CA VAL A 61 -5.99 -10.01 -6.55
C VAL A 61 -5.59 -11.09 -7.53
N GLU A 62 -4.49 -10.80 -8.22
CA GLU A 62 -3.78 -11.71 -9.09
C GLU A 62 -2.41 -12.00 -8.47
N GLU A 63 -2.09 -13.29 -8.33
CA GLU A 63 -0.73 -13.74 -8.05
C GLU A 63 -0.08 -14.15 -9.37
N THR A 64 0.89 -13.37 -9.83
CA THR A 64 1.72 -13.74 -10.98
C THR A 64 3.12 -14.14 -10.52
N SER A 65 3.76 -15.05 -11.27
CA SER A 65 5.17 -15.38 -11.09
C SER A 65 6.12 -14.33 -11.67
N ASP A 66 5.59 -13.46 -12.54
CA ASP A 66 6.37 -12.43 -13.20
C ASP A 66 6.54 -11.21 -12.28
N LEU A 67 7.55 -10.37 -12.56
CA LEU A 67 7.76 -9.10 -11.86
C LEU A 67 6.73 -8.04 -12.32
N SER A 68 5.45 -8.36 -12.19
CA SER A 68 4.35 -7.40 -12.34
C SER A 68 3.95 -6.89 -10.95
N VAL A 69 3.39 -5.68 -10.91
CA VAL A 69 2.87 -5.08 -9.68
C VAL A 69 1.37 -5.34 -9.67
N PRO A 70 0.88 -6.37 -8.93
CA PRO A 70 -0.55 -6.60 -8.85
C PRO A 70 -1.21 -5.47 -8.06
N SER A 71 -2.37 -5.04 -8.53
CA SER A 71 -3.23 -4.07 -7.86
C SER A 71 -4.48 -4.76 -7.32
N ALA A 72 -4.99 -4.28 -6.18
CA ALA A 72 -6.21 -4.78 -5.57
C ALA A 72 -7.18 -3.61 -5.38
N LYS A 73 -8.46 -3.84 -5.64
CA LYS A 73 -9.52 -2.85 -5.39
C LYS A 73 -10.37 -3.31 -4.21
N PHE A 74 -10.49 -2.45 -3.23
CA PHE A 74 -11.37 -2.61 -2.08
C PHE A 74 -12.51 -1.62 -2.22
N SER A 75 -13.76 -2.09 -2.24
CA SER A 75 -14.92 -1.21 -2.27
C SER A 75 -15.74 -1.35 -1.00
N LEU A 76 -16.30 -0.23 -0.55
CA LEU A 76 -17.28 -0.19 0.52
C LEU A 76 -18.50 0.60 0.02
N SER A 77 -19.62 -0.09 -0.14
CA SER A 77 -20.89 0.51 -0.55
C SER A 77 -21.73 0.91 0.67
N GLY A 78 -22.69 1.83 0.52
CA GLY A 78 -23.64 2.16 1.60
C GLY A 78 -22.99 2.85 2.80
N VAL A 79 -21.93 3.61 2.58
CA VAL A 79 -21.18 4.32 3.62
C VAL A 79 -22.01 5.51 4.13
N SER A 80 -22.05 5.72 5.46
CA SER A 80 -22.72 6.89 6.03
C SER A 80 -21.97 8.19 5.70
N ASN A 81 -22.68 9.31 5.56
CA ASN A 81 -22.09 10.62 5.25
C ASN A 81 -20.98 11.04 6.24
N SER A 82 -21.03 10.56 7.49
CA SER A 82 -19.98 10.79 8.48
C SER A 82 -18.65 10.09 8.15
N ILE A 83 -18.70 8.87 7.62
CA ILE A 83 -17.50 8.13 7.20
C ILE A 83 -16.99 8.67 5.86
N LEU A 84 -17.88 9.13 4.98
CA LEU A 84 -17.50 9.80 3.73
C LEU A 84 -16.77 11.12 3.98
N ALA A 85 -17.24 11.92 4.94
CA ALA A 85 -16.56 13.15 5.34
C ALA A 85 -15.16 12.88 5.94
N LEU A 86 -15.02 11.79 6.70
CA LEU A 86 -13.71 11.34 7.20
C LEU A 86 -12.81 10.87 6.06
N ALA A 87 -13.32 10.07 5.14
CA ALA A 87 -12.58 9.58 3.98
C ALA A 87 -12.05 10.71 3.08
N LEU A 88 -12.81 11.80 2.94
CA LEU A 88 -12.41 13.01 2.21
C LEU A 88 -11.35 13.85 2.93
N ALA A 89 -11.33 13.84 4.26
CA ALA A 89 -10.42 14.64 5.07
C ALA A 89 -9.12 13.91 5.43
N GLU A 90 -9.08 12.60 5.25
CA GLU A 90 -7.98 11.74 5.70
C GLU A 90 -6.85 11.65 4.68
N ASP A 91 -5.61 11.72 5.16
CA ASP A 91 -4.42 11.40 4.36
C ASP A 91 -4.26 9.88 4.23
N TYR A 92 -4.65 9.35 3.06
CA TYR A 92 -4.66 7.91 2.76
C TYR A 92 -3.57 7.46 1.79
N GLN A 93 -2.96 8.38 1.02
CA GLN A 93 -2.03 8.01 -0.05
C GLN A 93 -0.73 7.42 0.51
N GLY A 94 -0.26 6.33 -0.11
CA GLY A 94 0.96 5.62 0.28
C GLY A 94 0.88 4.89 1.62
N LYS A 95 -0.28 4.87 2.28
CA LYS A 95 -0.46 4.21 3.58
C LYS A 95 -0.71 2.72 3.41
N LYS A 96 -0.31 1.94 4.41
CA LYS A 96 -0.39 0.48 4.36
C LYS A 96 -1.84 0.00 4.37
N ILE A 97 -2.11 -1.05 3.60
CA ILE A 97 -3.33 -1.85 3.65
C ILE A 97 -2.97 -3.33 3.67
N ILE A 98 -3.69 -4.10 4.50
CA ILE A 98 -3.53 -5.54 4.62
C ILE A 98 -4.90 -6.19 4.52
N CYS A 99 -5.02 -7.15 3.62
CA CYS A 99 -6.18 -8.03 3.48
C CYS A 99 -5.79 -9.44 3.88
N ARG A 100 -6.59 -10.08 4.72
CA ARG A 100 -6.38 -11.43 5.24
C ARG A 100 -7.61 -12.29 4.98
N GLY A 101 -7.39 -13.53 4.59
CA GLY A 101 -8.39 -14.58 4.55
C GLY A 101 -8.38 -15.34 5.87
N ALA A 102 -9.56 -15.64 6.39
CA ALA A 102 -9.74 -16.46 7.58
C ALA A 102 -10.94 -17.39 7.40
N PHE A 103 -11.09 -18.34 8.32
CA PHE A 103 -12.23 -19.23 8.37
C PHE A 103 -12.91 -19.09 9.74
N LEU A 104 -14.22 -19.19 9.75
CA LEU A 104 -15.02 -19.20 10.97
C LEU A 104 -15.62 -20.58 11.20
N ASP A 105 -15.67 -20.97 12.48
CA ASP A 105 -16.42 -22.14 12.92
C ASP A 105 -17.94 -21.88 12.88
N PRO A 106 -18.78 -22.91 13.06
CA PRO A 106 -20.23 -22.74 13.10
C PRO A 106 -20.74 -21.85 14.25
N ALA A 107 -19.91 -21.58 15.27
CA ALA A 107 -20.21 -20.70 16.38
C ALA A 107 -19.77 -19.24 16.12
N GLY A 108 -19.13 -18.96 14.98
CA GLY A 108 -18.63 -17.64 14.59
C GLY A 108 -17.26 -17.26 15.17
N ALA A 109 -16.53 -18.21 15.75
CA ALA A 109 -15.16 -18.00 16.23
C ALA A 109 -14.14 -18.24 15.11
N MET A 110 -13.01 -17.52 15.16
CA MET A 110 -11.96 -17.67 14.15
C MET A 110 -11.18 -18.97 14.34
N ILE A 111 -11.05 -19.72 13.25
CA ILE A 111 -10.26 -20.96 13.19
C ILE A 111 -8.83 -20.61 12.78
N GLY A 112 -7.87 -20.95 13.65
CA GLY A 112 -6.45 -20.79 13.38
C GLY A 112 -6.02 -19.35 13.15
N ALA A 113 -4.83 -19.19 12.55
CA ALA A 113 -4.29 -17.88 12.20
C ALA A 113 -4.71 -17.45 10.78
N PRO A 114 -5.25 -16.23 10.59
CA PRO A 114 -5.63 -15.72 9.29
C PRO A 114 -4.40 -15.45 8.42
N TYR A 115 -4.55 -15.67 7.13
CA TYR A 115 -3.46 -15.58 6.17
C TYR A 115 -3.62 -14.33 5.30
N VAL A 116 -2.59 -13.49 5.20
CA VAL A 116 -2.50 -12.31 4.30
C VAL A 116 -2.77 -12.65 2.83
N VAL A 117 -3.93 -12.32 2.28
CA VAL A 117 -4.26 -12.49 0.85
C VAL A 117 -3.58 -11.41 0.01
N PHE A 118 -3.54 -10.18 0.52
CA PHE A 118 -2.91 -9.06 -0.16
C PHE A 118 -2.31 -8.10 0.88
N ALA A 119 -1.15 -7.54 0.58
CA ALA A 119 -0.55 -6.46 1.35
C ALA A 119 0.11 -5.47 0.39
N GLY A 120 -0.07 -4.19 0.68
CA GLY A 120 0.43 -3.13 -0.18
C GLY A 120 0.13 -1.75 0.38
N LYS A 121 0.10 -0.75 -0.51
CA LYS A 121 -0.16 0.64 -0.18
C LYS A 121 -1.42 1.14 -0.89
N MET A 122 -2.18 1.98 -0.22
CA MET A 122 -3.33 2.67 -0.79
C MET A 122 -2.85 3.77 -1.74
N ASP A 123 -3.47 3.89 -2.91
CA ASP A 123 -3.08 4.85 -3.95
C ASP A 123 -4.20 5.87 -4.23
N VAL A 124 -5.25 5.46 -4.94
CA VAL A 124 -6.38 6.34 -5.31
C VAL A 124 -7.66 5.87 -4.64
N MET A 125 -8.37 6.82 -4.02
CA MET A 125 -9.72 6.63 -3.51
C MET A 125 -10.75 7.22 -4.49
N GLU A 126 -11.63 6.38 -4.99
CA GLU A 126 -12.76 6.73 -5.84
C GLU A 126 -14.03 6.82 -4.98
N ILE A 127 -14.65 8.00 -4.93
CA ILE A 127 -15.92 8.19 -4.22
C ILE A 127 -17.00 8.43 -5.27
N GLN A 128 -18.06 7.62 -5.21
CA GLN A 128 -19.25 7.76 -6.05
C GLN A 128 -20.45 8.03 -5.16
N ASP A 129 -21.14 9.14 -5.41
CA ASP A 129 -22.37 9.54 -4.72
C ASP A 129 -23.48 9.77 -5.75
N ASP A 130 -24.53 8.94 -5.69
CA ASP A 130 -25.72 9.04 -6.55
C ASP A 130 -26.88 9.74 -5.84
N GLY A 131 -26.61 10.46 -4.74
CA GLY A 131 -27.60 11.18 -3.94
C GLY A 131 -28.53 10.31 -3.09
N THR A 132 -28.54 8.99 -3.33
CA THR A 132 -29.29 8.00 -2.54
C THR A 132 -28.36 7.00 -1.84
N THR A 133 -27.22 6.68 -2.47
CA THR A 133 -26.21 5.76 -1.93
C THR A 133 -24.81 6.28 -2.25
N CYS A 134 -23.89 6.19 -1.29
CA CYS A 134 -22.48 6.50 -1.48
C CYS A 134 -21.67 5.19 -1.50
N ALA A 135 -20.77 5.07 -2.47
CA ALA A 135 -19.79 4.00 -2.58
C ALA A 135 -18.38 4.58 -2.58
N VAL A 136 -17.49 3.98 -1.79
CA VAL A 136 -16.08 4.37 -1.67
C VAL A 136 -15.23 3.20 -2.12
N GLY A 137 -14.48 3.36 -3.19
CA GLY A 137 -13.46 2.41 -3.66
C GLY A 137 -12.06 2.91 -3.32
N VAL A 138 -11.20 2.03 -2.83
CA VAL A 138 -9.78 2.29 -2.63
C VAL A 138 -8.99 1.31 -3.49
N ASN A 139 -8.21 1.85 -4.42
CA ASN A 139 -7.24 1.10 -5.18
C ASN A 139 -5.95 1.00 -4.34
N ALA A 140 -5.41 -0.20 -4.26
CA ALA A 140 -4.19 -0.50 -3.55
C ALA A 140 -3.20 -1.19 -4.48
N GLU A 141 -1.93 -0.88 -4.33
CA GLU A 141 -0.84 -1.42 -5.13
C GLU A 141 0.10 -2.24 -4.26
N SER A 142 0.66 -3.30 -4.81
CA SER A 142 1.68 -4.10 -4.13
C SER A 142 2.93 -3.26 -3.84
N ASP A 143 3.64 -3.58 -2.75
CA ASP A 143 4.93 -2.96 -2.40
C ASP A 143 6.00 -3.11 -3.50
N LEU A 144 5.79 -4.04 -4.45
CA LEU A 144 6.63 -4.19 -5.65
C LEU A 144 6.67 -2.92 -6.53
N VAL A 145 5.74 -1.98 -6.37
CA VAL A 145 5.78 -0.68 -7.06
C VAL A 145 7.09 0.08 -6.82
N ASP A 146 7.71 -0.07 -5.65
CA ASP A 146 8.98 0.59 -5.32
C ASP A 146 10.14 0.07 -6.20
N LEU A 147 10.09 -1.17 -6.70
CA LEU A 147 11.08 -1.69 -7.64
C LEU A 147 11.05 -1.00 -9.00
N GLN A 148 9.89 -0.47 -9.41
CA GLN A 148 9.74 0.28 -10.65
C GLN A 148 10.16 1.75 -10.50
N THR A 149 10.34 2.21 -9.26
CA THR A 149 10.73 3.60 -9.00
C THR A 149 12.21 3.78 -9.34
N VAL A 150 12.48 4.61 -10.35
CA VAL A 150 13.86 4.97 -10.72
C VAL A 150 14.44 5.85 -9.63
N ARG A 151 15.46 5.32 -8.94
CA ARG A 151 16.26 6.09 -7.98
C ARG A 151 17.43 6.71 -8.74
N SER A 152 17.20 7.87 -9.34
CA SER A 152 18.29 8.63 -9.97
C SER A 152 19.16 9.28 -8.91
N SER A 153 20.47 9.23 -9.14
CA SER A 153 21.43 10.09 -8.47
C SER A 153 22.24 10.78 -9.55
N TYR A 154 22.52 12.06 -9.34
CA TYR A 154 23.24 12.89 -10.28
C TYR A 154 24.63 13.21 -9.72
N TYR A 155 25.64 13.31 -10.59
CA TYR A 155 26.99 13.74 -10.20
C TYR A 155 27.07 15.27 -10.10
N THR A 156 26.16 15.87 -9.33
CA THR A 156 26.13 17.31 -9.06
C THR A 156 26.41 17.57 -7.59
N ALA A 157 27.02 18.73 -7.28
CA ALA A 157 27.24 19.16 -5.91
C ALA A 157 25.92 19.23 -5.11
N GLU A 158 24.84 19.68 -5.73
CA GLU A 158 23.51 19.78 -5.11
C GLU A 158 22.93 18.41 -4.71
N ASP A 159 23.04 17.39 -5.58
CA ASP A 159 22.57 16.02 -5.27
C ASP A 159 23.42 15.35 -4.18
N GLN A 160 24.72 15.66 -4.13
CA GLN A 160 25.62 15.19 -3.07
C GLN A 160 25.30 15.85 -1.73
N LYS A 161 25.10 17.17 -1.71
CA LYS A 161 24.78 17.95 -0.50
C LYS A 161 23.42 17.60 0.09
N THR A 162 22.49 17.11 -0.73
CA THR A 162 21.20 16.60 -0.26
C THR A 162 21.38 15.40 0.70
N ARG A 163 22.42 14.57 0.52
CA ARG A 163 22.75 13.43 1.40
C ARG A 163 23.83 13.76 2.43
N PHE A 164 24.81 14.56 2.06
CA PHE A 164 25.95 14.94 2.89
C PHE A 164 26.18 16.45 2.79
N PRO A 165 25.54 17.26 3.66
CA PRO A 165 25.54 18.72 3.55
C PRO A 165 26.93 19.38 3.54
N ASP A 166 27.91 18.76 4.21
CA ASP A 166 29.27 19.28 4.35
C ASP A 166 30.26 18.70 3.32
N ASP A 167 29.82 17.83 2.42
CA ASP A 167 30.68 17.22 1.39
C ASP A 167 30.93 18.21 0.24
N LYS A 168 32.20 18.33 -0.16
CA LYS A 168 32.70 19.25 -1.20
C LYS A 168 33.28 18.51 -2.41
N GLY A 169 33.18 17.18 -2.45
CA GLY A 169 33.81 16.35 -3.48
C GLY A 169 33.38 16.71 -4.91
N LEU A 170 32.13 17.12 -5.12
CA LEU A 170 31.59 17.46 -6.45
C LEU A 170 31.42 18.97 -6.69
N ASP A 171 31.86 19.84 -5.78
CA ASP A 171 31.72 21.31 -5.91
C ASP A 171 32.40 21.88 -7.16
N PHE A 172 33.49 21.25 -7.60
CA PHE A 172 34.28 21.70 -8.74
C PHE A 172 33.90 21.05 -10.07
N ILE A 173 32.90 20.14 -10.11
CA ILE A 173 32.53 19.47 -11.37
C ILE A 173 31.97 20.46 -12.40
N ALA A 174 31.10 21.38 -11.96
CA ALA A 174 30.53 22.39 -12.85
C ALA A 174 31.61 23.32 -13.41
N THR A 175 32.58 23.71 -12.58
CA THR A 175 33.69 24.58 -13.01
C THR A 175 34.68 23.86 -13.92
N ILE A 176 35.04 22.60 -13.64
CA ILE A 176 35.92 21.81 -14.51
C ILE A 176 35.36 21.65 -15.93
N SER A 177 34.04 21.50 -16.08
CA SER A 177 33.41 21.35 -17.40
C SER A 177 33.61 22.58 -18.30
N ASP A 178 33.66 23.77 -17.71
CA ASP A 178 33.77 25.05 -18.44
C ASP A 178 35.22 25.58 -18.50
N VAL A 179 36.18 24.87 -17.88
CA VAL A 179 37.59 25.29 -17.89
C VAL A 179 38.19 25.02 -19.27
N GLN A 180 38.44 26.11 -20.01
CA GLN A 180 39.15 26.06 -21.27
C GLN A 180 40.67 26.05 -21.01
N ILE A 181 41.30 24.88 -21.13
CA ILE A 181 42.75 24.72 -20.98
C ILE A 181 43.42 24.97 -22.34
N ASN A 182 44.05 26.13 -22.48
CA ASN A 182 44.87 26.44 -23.65
C ASN A 182 46.27 25.81 -23.50
N TRP A 183 46.56 24.78 -24.31
CA TRP A 183 47.87 24.13 -24.32
C TRP A 183 48.82 24.83 -25.30
N GLY A 184 49.94 25.36 -24.79
CA GLY A 184 51.07 25.80 -25.63
C GLY A 184 50.98 27.20 -26.27
N VAL A 185 49.96 28.01 -25.93
CA VAL A 185 49.92 29.43 -26.27
C VAL A 185 49.93 30.26 -24.99
N GLY A 186 50.97 31.09 -24.83
CA GLY A 186 51.10 31.98 -23.67
C GLY A 186 49.91 32.94 -23.62
N VAL A 187 49.23 32.98 -22.48
CA VAL A 187 48.15 33.91 -22.22
C VAL A 187 48.74 35.31 -22.21
N THR A 188 48.52 36.10 -23.26
CA THR A 188 48.67 37.55 -23.19
C THR A 188 47.37 38.10 -22.64
N ASP A 189 47.41 38.61 -21.41
CA ASP A 189 46.28 39.32 -20.79
C ASP A 189 45.80 40.43 -21.74
N ALA A 190 44.55 40.33 -22.19
CA ALA A 190 43.88 41.42 -22.88
C ALA A 190 43.36 42.40 -21.83
N VAL A 191 43.82 43.66 -21.96
CA VAL A 191 43.38 44.85 -21.23
C VAL A 191 41.88 45.09 -21.36
#